data_AF-A0A0F8Z0A3-F1
#
_entry.id   AF-A0A0F8Z0A3-F1
#
_cell.length_a   1.000
_cell.length_b   1.000
_cell.length_c   1.000
_cell.angle_alpha   90.00
_cell.angle_beta   90.00
_cell.angle_gamma   90.00
#
_symmetry.space_group_name_H-M   'P 1'
#
loop_
_entity.id
_entity.type
_entity.pdbx_description
1 polymer ?
#
loop_
_entity_poly.entity_id
_entity_poly.type
_entity_poly.pdbx_seq_one_letter_code
_entity_poly.pdbx_strand_id
1 'polypeptide(L)'
;MNSSSVKDTPFGVLEAQWERMLHKFAQWNTGMEREDVYQELRLLLFHAQQCYDPSKGAAFSTYLYNSCLNKVRNLEGRIKNVKSRVPPAMLSPLCTNDEHVGRGCAHVELATVDDTEELELLGNASPEARRIAALILRGEGRRRDWAQFGLSPEQIKAGVKELKGLLRPS
;
A
#
# COMPACT_ATOMS: atom_id res chain seq x y z
N MET A 1 46.22 16.85 -24.45
CA MET A 1 45.52 16.58 -23.18
C MET A 1 44.30 15.75 -23.52
N ASN A 2 44.32 14.45 -23.20
CA ASN A 2 43.19 13.55 -23.50
C ASN A 2 42.04 13.87 -22.55
N SER A 3 41.08 14.68 -23.00
CA SER A 3 39.79 14.79 -22.33
C SER A 3 39.09 13.45 -22.47
N SER A 4 39.20 12.58 -21.47
CA SER A 4 38.40 11.36 -21.38
C SER A 4 36.93 11.75 -21.52
N SER A 5 36.28 11.34 -22.60
CA SER A 5 34.85 11.59 -22.79
C SER A 5 34.10 10.81 -21.72
N VAL A 6 33.09 11.43 -21.09
CA VAL A 6 32.20 10.74 -20.14
C VAL A 6 31.58 9.48 -20.77
N LYS A 7 31.41 9.46 -22.11
CA LYS A 7 30.92 8.31 -22.87
C LYS A 7 31.87 7.11 -22.85
N ASP A 8 33.17 7.35 -22.74
CA ASP A 8 34.19 6.30 -22.80
C ASP A 8 34.52 5.72 -21.41
N THR A 9 34.08 6.40 -20.35
CA THR A 9 34.27 5.94 -18.96
C THR A 9 33.44 4.67 -18.70
N PRO A 10 34.01 3.58 -18.17
CA PRO A 10 33.22 2.42 -17.77
C PRO A 10 32.14 2.80 -16.74
N PHE A 11 30.92 2.28 -16.91
CA PHE A 11 29.79 2.67 -16.07
C PHE A 11 30.05 2.48 -14.58
N GLY A 12 30.72 1.40 -14.16
CA GLY A 12 31.04 1.17 -12.73
C GLY A 12 31.94 2.25 -12.12
N VAL A 13 32.86 2.83 -12.91
CA VAL A 13 33.71 3.95 -12.45
C VAL A 13 32.89 5.23 -12.37
N LEU A 14 32.02 5.46 -13.36
CA LEU A 14 31.12 6.61 -13.37
C LEU A 14 30.12 6.54 -12.22
N GLU A 15 29.55 5.38 -11.95
CA GLU A 15 28.65 5.14 -10.84
C GLU A 15 29.32 5.46 -9.50
N ALA A 16 30.51 4.91 -9.23
CA ALA A 16 31.25 5.19 -8.00
C ALA A 16 31.56 6.69 -7.85
N GLN A 17 31.83 7.39 -8.95
CA GLN A 17 32.06 8.84 -8.94
C GLN A 17 30.82 9.63 -8.47
N TRP A 18 29.61 9.19 -8.82
CA TRP A 18 28.36 9.94 -8.58
C TRP A 18 27.49 9.35 -7.48
N GLU A 19 27.83 8.18 -6.94
CA GLU A 19 27.09 7.43 -5.92
C GLU A 19 26.58 8.31 -4.78
N ARG A 20 27.46 9.12 -4.17
CA ARG A 20 27.09 10.00 -3.05
C ARG A 20 26.01 11.01 -3.42
N MET A 21 26.01 11.51 -4.66
CA MET A 21 24.99 12.43 -5.13
C MET A 21 23.67 11.70 -5.39
N LEU A 22 23.72 10.52 -6.01
CA LEU A 22 22.53 9.71 -6.26
C LEU A 22 21.85 9.31 -4.94
N HIS A 23 22.61 8.91 -3.92
CA HIS A 23 22.06 8.63 -2.58
C HIS A 23 21.37 9.84 -1.95
N LYS A 24 21.90 11.06 -2.12
CA LYS A 24 21.24 12.28 -1.62
C LYS A 24 19.89 12.52 -2.30
N PHE A 25 19.79 12.26 -3.59
CA PHE A 25 18.51 12.35 -4.31
C PHE A 25 17.55 11.22 -3.94
N ALA A 26 18.06 10.00 -3.70
CA ALA A 26 17.25 8.85 -3.29
C ALA A 26 16.57 9.04 -1.93
N GLN A 27 17.10 9.91 -1.07
CA GLN A 27 16.51 10.26 0.22
C GLN A 27 15.31 11.22 0.12
N TRP A 28 15.00 11.74 -1.07
CA TRP A 28 13.85 12.63 -1.24
C TRP A 28 12.53 11.88 -1.10
N ASN A 29 11.53 12.56 -0.55
CA ASN A 29 10.19 11.99 -0.34
C ASN A 29 9.36 11.97 -1.63
N THR A 30 9.79 11.14 -2.57
CA THR A 30 8.89 10.47 -3.52
C THR A 30 8.25 9.35 -2.72
N GLY A 31 6.96 9.06 -2.70
CA GLY A 31 6.43 7.94 -1.88
C GLY A 31 6.84 6.50 -2.30
N MET A 32 8.08 6.29 -2.77
CA MET A 32 8.70 5.01 -3.14
C MET A 32 9.77 4.61 -2.11
N GLU A 33 10.17 3.34 -2.11
CA GLU A 33 11.31 2.90 -1.32
C GLU A 33 12.60 3.56 -1.82
N ARG A 34 13.50 3.90 -0.89
CA ARG A 34 14.77 4.56 -1.21
C ARG A 34 15.58 3.80 -2.27
N GLU A 35 15.64 2.48 -2.17
CA GLU A 35 16.40 1.64 -3.10
C GLU A 35 15.81 1.65 -4.50
N ASP A 36 14.47 1.72 -4.64
CA ASP A 36 13.82 1.89 -5.94
C ASP A 36 14.17 3.24 -6.58
N VAL A 37 14.14 4.32 -5.79
CA VAL A 37 14.55 5.65 -6.27
C VAL A 37 16.02 5.63 -6.68
N TYR A 38 16.88 4.96 -5.91
CA TYR A 38 18.29 4.83 -6.24
C TYR A 38 18.50 4.07 -7.57
N GLN A 39 17.78 2.96 -7.80
CA GLN A 39 17.84 2.23 -9.07
C GLN A 39 17.41 3.09 -10.26
N GLU A 40 16.32 3.84 -10.13
CA GLU A 40 15.86 4.79 -11.16
C GLU A 40 16.92 5.86 -11.48
N LEU A 41 17.64 6.33 -10.46
CA LEU A 41 18.73 7.30 -10.61
C LEU A 41 19.98 6.69 -11.27
N ARG A 42 20.28 5.41 -11.04
CA ARG A 42 21.36 4.68 -11.73
C ARG A 42 21.05 4.51 -13.22
N LEU A 43 19.82 4.13 -13.55
CA LEU A 43 19.35 4.05 -14.94
C LEU A 43 19.43 5.41 -15.63
N LEU A 44 19.07 6.47 -14.91
CA LEU A 44 19.22 7.84 -15.40
C LEU A 44 20.68 8.24 -15.61
N LEU A 45 21.60 7.86 -14.72
CA LEU A 45 23.04 8.09 -14.92
C LEU A 45 23.55 7.39 -16.19
N PHE A 46 23.16 6.13 -16.39
CA PHE A 46 23.51 5.36 -17.58
C PHE A 46 23.01 6.04 -18.87
N HIS A 47 21.76 6.48 -18.87
CA HIS A 47 21.20 7.22 -20.00
C HIS A 47 21.89 8.59 -20.19
N ALA A 48 22.13 9.32 -19.09
CA ALA A 48 22.81 10.61 -19.12
C ALA A 48 24.21 10.49 -19.72
N GLN A 49 24.94 9.42 -19.39
CA GLN A 49 26.24 9.11 -19.98
C GLN A 49 26.16 9.04 -21.51
N GLN A 50 25.20 8.29 -22.05
CA GLN A 50 25.04 8.07 -23.49
C GLN A 50 24.61 9.34 -24.24
N CYS A 51 23.68 10.09 -23.64
CA CYS A 51 23.03 11.24 -24.28
C CYS A 51 23.71 12.58 -24.00
N TYR A 52 24.72 12.64 -23.13
CA TYR A 52 25.43 13.88 -22.86
C TYR A 52 26.09 14.42 -24.11
N ASP A 53 25.94 15.73 -24.30
CA ASP A 53 26.47 16.48 -25.42
C ASP A 53 27.24 17.70 -24.89
N PRO A 54 28.59 17.67 -24.91
CA PRO A 54 29.39 18.77 -24.41
C PRO A 54 29.26 20.04 -25.25
N SER A 55 28.78 19.97 -26.50
CA SER A 55 28.58 21.14 -27.36
C SER A 55 27.48 22.08 -26.86
N LYS A 56 26.59 21.59 -25.99
CA LYS A 56 25.51 22.39 -25.37
C LYS A 56 25.98 23.31 -24.25
N GLY A 57 27.29 23.36 -23.96
CA GLY A 57 27.89 24.35 -23.07
C GLY A 57 27.67 24.13 -21.57
N ALA A 58 27.08 23.00 -21.16
CA ALA A 58 26.92 22.64 -19.76
C ALA A 58 27.86 21.49 -19.39
N ALA A 59 28.51 21.57 -18.23
CA ALA A 59 29.28 20.46 -17.70
C ALA A 59 28.38 19.25 -17.39
N PHE A 60 28.94 18.03 -17.48
CA PHE A 60 28.19 16.80 -17.22
C PHE A 60 27.57 16.78 -15.81
N SER A 61 28.28 17.32 -14.81
CA SER A 61 27.78 17.45 -13.43
C SER A 61 26.48 18.24 -13.36
N THR A 62 26.42 19.40 -14.03
CA THR A 62 25.24 20.26 -14.08
C THR A 62 24.10 19.58 -14.83
N TYR A 63 24.41 18.94 -15.97
CA TYR A 63 23.43 18.18 -16.75
C TYR A 63 22.81 17.03 -15.93
N LEU A 64 23.65 16.25 -15.27
CA LEU A 64 23.24 15.11 -14.45
C LEU A 64 22.42 15.58 -13.25
N TYR A 65 22.88 16.60 -12.51
CA TYR A 65 22.15 17.16 -11.37
C TYR A 65 20.73 17.58 -11.76
N ASN A 66 20.59 18.35 -12.85
CA ASN A 66 19.29 18.79 -13.34
C ASN A 66 18.41 17.61 -13.75
N SER A 67 19.01 16.58 -14.36
CA SER A 67 18.29 15.36 -14.75
C SER A 67 17.77 14.59 -13.54
N CYS A 68 18.59 14.41 -12.49
CA CYS A 68 18.19 13.80 -11.22
C CYS A 68 17.07 14.61 -10.55
N LEU A 69 17.21 15.93 -10.46
CA LEU A 69 16.21 16.81 -9.86
C LEU A 69 14.86 16.70 -10.57
N ASN A 70 14.87 16.72 -11.90
CA ASN A 70 13.65 16.57 -12.70
C ASN A 70 13.02 15.18 -12.53
N LYS A 71 13.84 14.12 -12.45
CA LYS A 71 13.36 12.75 -12.23
C LYS A 71 12.64 12.61 -10.90
N VAL A 72 13.25 13.05 -9.81
CA VAL A 72 12.66 12.96 -8.47
C VAL A 72 11.35 13.75 -8.37
N ARG A 73 11.32 14.98 -8.90
CA ARG A 73 10.09 15.79 -8.98
C ARG A 73 8.96 15.10 -9.75
N ASN A 74 9.31 14.44 -10.86
CA ASN A 74 8.34 13.69 -11.65
C ASN A 74 7.80 12.47 -10.89
N LEU A 75 8.65 11.76 -10.13
CA LEU A 75 8.22 10.66 -9.27
C LEU A 75 7.26 11.14 -8.18
N GLU A 76 7.59 12.24 -7.50
CA GLU A 76 6.70 12.88 -6.51
C GLU A 76 5.34 13.26 -7.13
N GLY A 77 5.36 13.89 -8.31
CA GLY A 77 4.16 14.31 -9.02
C GLY A 77 3.27 13.14 -9.42
N ARG A 78 3.85 12.04 -9.90
CA ARG A 78 3.10 10.82 -10.28
C ARG A 78 2.33 10.25 -9.09
N ILE A 79 2.96 10.16 -7.93
CA ILE A 79 2.31 9.61 -6.73
C ILE A 79 1.17 10.51 -6.27
N LYS A 80 1.38 11.84 -6.24
CA LYS A 80 0.33 12.80 -5.91
C LYS A 80 -0.88 12.67 -6.86
N ASN A 81 -0.62 12.50 -8.15
CA ASN A 81 -1.66 12.36 -9.18
C ASN A 81 -2.36 11.00 -9.19
N VAL A 82 -1.69 9.91 -8.80
CA VAL A 82 -2.33 8.60 -8.67
C VAL A 82 -3.21 8.56 -7.43
N LYS A 83 -2.72 9.08 -6.29
CA LYS A 83 -3.51 9.16 -5.05
C LYS A 83 -4.79 9.99 -5.21
N SER A 84 -4.78 11.02 -6.05
CA SER A 84 -5.97 11.84 -6.30
C SER A 84 -7.01 11.17 -7.21
N ARG A 85 -6.62 10.13 -7.97
CA ARG A 85 -7.50 9.44 -8.92
C ARG A 85 -8.18 8.20 -8.34
N VAL A 86 -7.63 7.61 -7.28
CA VAL A 86 -8.25 6.47 -6.61
C VAL A 86 -9.21 7.01 -5.56
N PRO A 87 -10.54 6.79 -5.69
CA PRO A 87 -11.48 7.18 -4.65
C PRO A 87 -11.08 6.53 -3.33
N PRO A 88 -11.06 7.26 -2.19
CA PRO A 88 -10.71 6.69 -0.90
C PRO A 88 -11.54 5.46 -0.52
N ALA A 89 -12.79 5.37 -1.01
CA ALA A 89 -13.66 4.23 -0.83
C ALA A 89 -13.20 2.94 -1.56
N MET A 90 -12.34 3.05 -2.59
CA MET A 90 -11.75 1.91 -3.29
C MET A 90 -10.41 1.48 -2.70
N LEU A 91 -9.81 2.31 -1.83
CA LEU A 91 -8.65 1.94 -1.03
C LEU A 91 -9.14 1.14 0.18
N SER A 92 -9.61 -0.10 -0.06
CA SER A 92 -9.65 -1.07 1.04
C SER A 92 -8.20 -1.37 1.41
N PRO A 93 -7.78 -1.12 2.67
CA PRO A 93 -6.47 -1.55 3.10
C PRO A 93 -6.39 -3.07 2.90
N LEU A 94 -5.35 -3.53 2.19
CA LEU A 94 -4.97 -4.94 2.28
C LEU A 94 -4.62 -5.16 3.74
N CYS A 95 -5.43 -5.97 4.43
CA CYS A 95 -5.24 -6.27 5.84
C CYS A 95 -3.97 -7.13 5.94
N THR A 96 -2.83 -6.48 6.15
CA THR A 96 -1.60 -7.17 6.53
C THR A 96 -1.74 -7.49 8.01
N ASN A 97 -1.84 -8.77 8.30
CA ASN A 97 -1.90 -9.34 9.64
C ASN A 97 -0.99 -8.56 10.61
N ASP A 98 -1.60 -7.91 11.61
CA ASP A 98 -1.05 -7.52 12.93
C ASP A 98 -1.50 -6.15 13.48
N GLU A 99 -2.22 -5.31 12.72
CA GLU A 99 -2.72 -4.01 13.24
C GLU A 99 -4.26 -3.90 13.31
N HIS A 100 -4.92 -4.89 13.90
CA HIS A 100 -6.36 -4.85 14.20
C HIS A 100 -6.68 -4.55 15.67
N VAL A 101 -6.01 -3.55 16.24
CA VAL A 101 -6.41 -2.95 17.53
C VAL A 101 -7.03 -1.57 17.27
N GLY A 102 -8.33 -1.58 16.98
CA GLY A 102 -9.17 -0.37 17.12
C GLY A 102 -9.83 0.11 15.84
N ARG A 103 -11.16 -0.05 15.81
CA ARG A 103 -12.15 0.54 14.89
C ARG A 103 -12.10 0.04 13.43
N GLY A 104 -13.01 -0.89 13.16
CA GLY A 104 -13.78 -0.83 11.92
C GLY A 104 -13.23 -1.57 10.71
N CYS A 105 -12.53 -2.69 10.88
CA CYS A 105 -12.45 -3.65 9.79
C CYS A 105 -13.78 -4.40 9.71
N ALA A 106 -14.50 -4.25 8.58
CA ALA A 106 -15.72 -4.99 8.28
C ALA A 106 -15.45 -6.40 7.70
N HIS A 107 -14.19 -6.85 7.74
CA HIS A 107 -13.89 -8.28 7.61
C HIS A 107 -14.31 -8.97 8.90
N VAL A 108 -15.56 -9.40 8.90
CA VAL A 108 -16.01 -10.47 9.78
C VAL A 108 -15.45 -11.76 9.22
N GLU A 109 -14.14 -11.94 9.32
CA GLU A 109 -13.63 -13.29 9.44
C GLU A 109 -14.18 -13.78 10.78
N LEU A 110 -15.02 -14.82 10.75
CA LEU A 110 -15.30 -15.59 11.96
C LEU A 110 -13.92 -15.86 12.54
N ALA A 111 -13.66 -15.27 13.71
CA ALA A 111 -12.48 -15.58 14.50
C ALA A 111 -12.32 -17.09 14.44
N THR A 112 -11.11 -17.55 14.15
CA THR A 112 -10.72 -18.95 14.11
C THR A 112 -11.22 -19.66 15.37
N VAL A 113 -12.43 -20.20 15.32
CA VAL A 113 -12.94 -21.12 16.31
C VAL A 113 -12.49 -22.48 15.79
N ASP A 114 -11.65 -23.14 16.58
CA ASP A 114 -11.13 -24.48 16.29
C ASP A 114 -12.26 -25.55 16.31
N ASP A 115 -13.45 -25.15 16.74
CA ASP A 115 -14.66 -25.97 16.73
C ASP A 115 -15.34 -25.93 15.35
N THR A 116 -14.95 -26.90 14.51
CA THR A 116 -15.59 -27.23 13.22
C THR A 116 -17.12 -27.36 13.30
N GLU A 117 -17.68 -27.77 14.44
CA GLU A 117 -19.13 -27.85 14.68
C GLU A 117 -19.83 -26.48 14.64
N GLU A 118 -19.20 -25.42 15.14
CA GLU A 118 -19.78 -24.07 15.13
C GLU A 118 -19.76 -23.45 13.72
N LEU A 119 -18.73 -23.78 12.93
CA LEU A 119 -18.62 -23.40 11.53
C LEU A 119 -19.69 -24.08 10.67
N GLU A 120 -20.01 -25.34 10.93
CA GLU A 120 -21.09 -26.06 10.24
C GLU A 120 -22.47 -25.51 10.61
N LEU A 121 -22.71 -25.18 11.89
CA LEU A 121 -23.98 -24.60 12.37
C LEU A 121 -24.29 -23.26 11.68
N LEU A 122 -23.27 -22.44 11.46
CA LEU A 122 -23.40 -21.11 10.84
C LEU A 122 -23.23 -21.12 9.32
N GLY A 123 -22.78 -22.22 8.72
CA GLY A 123 -22.51 -22.33 7.29
C GLY A 123 -23.73 -22.07 6.41
N ASN A 124 -24.93 -22.44 6.89
CA ASN A 124 -26.20 -22.21 6.21
C ASN A 124 -26.96 -20.96 6.69
N ALA A 125 -26.39 -20.20 7.63
CA ALA A 125 -27.04 -19.03 8.19
C ALA A 125 -26.92 -17.80 7.29
N SER A 126 -27.92 -16.91 7.36
CA SER A 126 -27.91 -15.64 6.64
C SER A 126 -26.66 -14.80 6.96
N PRO A 127 -26.24 -13.91 6.04
CA PRO A 127 -25.14 -12.98 6.29
C PRO A 127 -25.33 -12.16 7.57
N GLU A 128 -26.57 -11.77 7.88
CA GLU A 128 -26.93 -11.05 9.10
C GLU A 128 -26.74 -11.90 10.35
N ALA A 129 -27.19 -13.16 10.34
CA ALA A 129 -27.02 -14.08 11.45
C ALA A 129 -25.53 -14.36 11.72
N ARG A 130 -24.73 -14.63 10.69
CA ARG A 130 -23.28 -14.84 10.81
C ARG A 130 -22.57 -13.60 11.38
N ARG A 131 -22.93 -12.42 10.90
CA ARG A 131 -22.36 -11.15 11.37
C ARG A 131 -22.67 -10.88 12.84
N ILE A 132 -23.90 -11.16 13.28
CA ILE A 132 -24.30 -11.01 14.68
C ILE A 132 -23.58 -12.05 15.55
N ALA A 133 -23.48 -13.31 15.11
CA ALA A 133 -22.77 -14.35 15.85
C ALA A 133 -21.29 -13.97 16.07
N ALA A 134 -20.60 -13.51 15.03
CA ALA A 134 -19.22 -13.08 15.15
C ALA A 134 -19.03 -11.86 16.08
N LEU A 135 -19.96 -10.90 16.06
CA LEU A 135 -19.93 -9.77 17.00
C LEU A 135 -20.14 -10.24 18.45
N ILE A 136 -21.03 -11.19 18.68
CA ILE A 136 -21.24 -11.80 20.01
C ILE A 136 -19.97 -12.51 20.48
N LEU A 137 -19.34 -13.32 19.63
CA LEU A 137 -18.08 -14.02 19.93
C LEU A 137 -16.94 -13.05 20.25
N ARG A 138 -16.96 -11.85 19.67
CA ARG A 138 -16.01 -10.77 19.98
C ARG A 138 -16.29 -10.05 21.31
N GLY A 139 -17.38 -10.38 21.99
CA GLY A 139 -17.81 -9.74 23.25
C GLY A 139 -18.77 -8.57 23.07
N GLU A 140 -19.12 -8.22 21.83
CA GLU A 140 -20.10 -7.18 21.51
C GLU A 140 -21.51 -7.79 21.57
N GLY A 141 -22.03 -8.00 22.77
CA GLY A 141 -23.30 -8.71 22.99
C GLY A 141 -24.57 -7.86 22.87
N ARG A 142 -24.47 -6.53 22.69
CA ARG A 142 -25.63 -5.63 22.73
C ARG A 142 -26.01 -5.16 21.33
N ARG A 143 -27.33 -5.04 21.10
CA ARG A 143 -27.89 -4.54 19.82
C ARG A 143 -27.38 -3.15 19.43
N ARG A 144 -27.10 -2.30 20.41
CA ARG A 144 -26.53 -0.96 20.17
C ARG A 144 -25.16 -1.06 19.51
N ASP A 145 -24.37 -2.05 19.88
CA ASP A 145 -23.02 -2.24 19.36
C ASP A 145 -23.13 -2.74 17.92
N TRP A 146 -24.02 -3.68 17.65
CA TRP A 146 -24.31 -4.18 16.28
C TRP A 146 -24.76 -3.08 15.32
N ALA A 147 -25.57 -2.13 15.79
CA ALA A 147 -25.98 -0.98 15.00
C ALA A 147 -24.80 -0.04 14.67
N GLN A 148 -23.83 0.11 15.58
CA GLN A 148 -22.58 0.85 15.31
C GLN A 148 -21.74 0.17 14.23
N PHE A 149 -21.86 -1.15 14.07
CA PHE A 149 -21.26 -1.93 12.99
C PHE A 149 -22.11 -1.96 11.71
N GLY A 150 -23.15 -1.12 11.59
CA GLY A 150 -23.88 -0.92 10.33
C GLY A 150 -25.01 -1.92 10.07
N LEU A 151 -25.44 -2.69 11.06
CA LEU A 151 -26.65 -3.52 10.95
C LEU A 151 -27.90 -2.67 11.20
N SER A 152 -28.85 -2.70 10.26
CA SER A 152 -30.15 -2.05 10.44
C SER A 152 -31.01 -2.77 11.48
N PRO A 153 -32.02 -2.10 12.08
CA PRO A 153 -32.92 -2.73 13.04
C PRO A 153 -33.61 -4.01 12.52
N GLU A 154 -34.00 -4.04 11.24
CA GLU A 154 -34.62 -5.20 10.61
C GLU A 154 -33.63 -6.34 10.40
N GLN A 155 -32.39 -6.05 10.01
CA GLN A 155 -31.32 -7.05 9.90
C GLN A 155 -30.96 -7.64 11.27
N ILE A 156 -30.89 -6.81 12.31
CA ILE A 156 -30.69 -7.28 13.69
C ILE A 156 -31.83 -8.21 14.11
N LYS A 157 -33.08 -7.83 13.82
CA LYS A 157 -34.26 -8.62 14.17
C LYS A 157 -34.29 -9.96 13.44
N ALA A 158 -34.00 -9.96 12.14
CA ALA A 158 -33.95 -11.16 11.30
C ALA A 158 -32.80 -12.10 11.74
N GLY A 159 -31.58 -11.59 11.85
CA GLY A 159 -30.41 -12.39 12.24
C GLY A 159 -30.53 -12.96 13.66
N VAL A 160 -31.05 -12.20 14.63
CA VAL A 160 -31.30 -12.73 15.99
C VAL A 160 -32.38 -13.82 15.98
N LYS A 161 -33.44 -13.66 15.17
CA LYS A 161 -34.51 -14.66 15.08
C LYS A 161 -33.97 -15.97 14.54
N GLU A 162 -33.13 -15.90 13.52
CA GLU A 162 -32.50 -17.06 12.89
C GLU A 162 -31.49 -17.74 13.82
N LEU A 163 -30.58 -16.98 14.45
CA LEU A 163 -29.64 -17.53 15.43
C LEU A 163 -30.36 -18.23 16.60
N LYS A 164 -31.48 -17.67 17.07
CA LYS A 164 -32.32 -18.32 18.09
C LYS A 164 -32.98 -19.60 17.58
N GLY A 165 -33.24 -19.71 16.28
CA GLY A 165 -33.74 -20.93 15.65
C GLY A 165 -32.66 -22.01 15.56
N LEU A 166 -31.43 -21.62 15.21
CA LEU A 166 -30.28 -22.51 15.09
C LEU A 166 -29.79 -23.04 16.45
N LEU A 167 -29.85 -22.21 17.50
CA LEU A 167 -29.39 -22.55 18.85
C LEU A 167 -30.44 -23.22 19.74
N ARG A 168 -31.67 -23.41 19.25
CA ARG A 168 -32.70 -24.16 19.98
C ARG A 168 -32.62 -25.63 19.57
N PRO A 169 -32.38 -26.57 20.50
CA PRO A 169 -32.44 -27.99 20.19
C PRO A 169 -33.87 -28.33 19.75
N SER A 170 -33.96 -29.21 18.74
CA SER A 170 -35.21 -29.90 18.37
C SER A 170 -35.69 -30.76 19.54
#